data_AF-A0A1E3XF99-F1
#
_entry.id   AF-A0A1E3XF99-F1
#
_cell.length_a   1.000
_cell.length_b   1.000
_cell.length_c   1.000
_cell.angle_alpha   90.00
_cell.angle_beta   90.00
_cell.angle_gamma   90.00
#
_symmetry.space_group_name_H-M   'P 1'
#
loop_
_entity.id
_entity.type
_entity.pdbx_description
1 polymer ?
#
loop_
_entity_poly.entity_id
_entity_poly.type
_entity_poly.pdbx_seq_one_letter_code
_entity_poly.pdbx_strand_id
1 'polypeptide(L)'
;MNLCYKNVKIYQDGLPNCGIEEKIVNDVAKKGSKNHQLIIKLVEKGANLIGTEYPKLLIEEYKTIRDTLLPVPARQTGSKTKKTDKYRRKTEEHLSRRDKYISKRIDETLKDNETGILFIGMMHKVNTFFPNSQRYKDRFLKNSSVNLKTLSNRSG
;
A
#
# COMPACT_ATOMS: atom_id res chain seq x y z
N MET A 1 -14.50 19.12 -1.67
CA MET A 1 -13.24 19.41 -2.39
C MET A 1 -13.44 18.98 -3.83
N ASN A 2 -13.17 19.87 -4.80
CA ASN A 2 -13.12 19.50 -6.21
C ASN A 2 -11.69 19.05 -6.50
N LEU A 3 -11.47 17.76 -6.78
CA LEU A 3 -10.14 17.22 -7.07
C LEU A 3 -9.85 17.39 -8.57
N CYS A 4 -8.74 18.04 -8.92
CA CYS A 4 -8.21 17.97 -10.29
C CYS A 4 -7.51 16.62 -10.46
N TYR A 5 -8.23 15.62 -10.96
CA TYR A 5 -7.75 14.24 -11.04
C TYR A 5 -6.42 14.09 -11.82
N LYS A 6 -6.17 14.93 -12.82
CA LYS A 6 -4.89 14.98 -13.55
C LYS A 6 -3.66 15.24 -12.67
N ASN A 7 -3.86 15.89 -11.52
CA ASN A 7 -2.81 16.18 -10.54
C ASN A 7 -2.87 15.24 -9.33
N VAL A 8 -3.68 14.18 -9.39
CA VAL A 8 -3.81 13.20 -8.31
C VAL A 8 -2.89 12.01 -8.58
N LYS A 9 -2.10 11.63 -7.57
CA LYS A 9 -1.30 10.41 -7.54
C LYS A 9 -1.94 9.41 -6.61
N ILE A 10 -2.22 8.21 -7.11
CA ILE A 10 -2.77 7.10 -6.33
C ILE A 10 -1.63 6.16 -5.95
N TYR A 11 -1.51 5.92 -4.66
CA TYR A 11 -0.57 4.99 -4.06
C TYR A 11 -1.37 3.87 -3.40
N GLN A 12 -1.08 2.61 -3.71
CA GLN A 12 -1.78 1.45 -3.15
C GLN A 12 -0.76 0.51 -2.52
N ASP A 13 -0.94 0.18 -1.25
CA ASP A 13 -0.20 -0.87 -0.56
C ASP A 13 -0.29 -2.22 -1.31
N GLY A 14 0.81 -2.96 -1.36
CA GLY A 14 0.91 -4.24 -2.08
C GLY A 14 1.04 -4.13 -3.60
N LEU A 15 1.13 -2.92 -4.17
CA LEU A 15 1.27 -2.70 -5.60
C LEU A 15 2.75 -2.59 -6.01
N PRO A 16 3.33 -3.60 -6.69
CA PRO A 16 4.73 -3.56 -7.09
C PRO A 16 5.02 -2.47 -8.12
N ASN A 17 6.12 -1.73 -7.92
CA ASN A 17 6.72 -0.87 -8.94
C ASN A 17 7.42 -1.75 -9.99
N CYS A 18 6.74 -2.02 -11.10
CA CYS A 18 7.12 -3.00 -12.10
C CYS A 18 6.66 -2.70 -13.55
N GLY A 19 6.03 -1.55 -13.80
CA GLY A 19 5.61 -1.11 -15.14
C GLY A 19 4.34 -1.79 -15.68
N ILE A 20 3.70 -2.66 -14.90
CA ILE A 20 2.42 -3.31 -15.24
C ILE A 20 1.36 -3.09 -14.14
N GLU A 21 1.49 -2.01 -13.37
CA GLU A 21 0.68 -1.67 -12.21
C GLU A 21 -0.82 -1.64 -12.54
N GLU A 22 -1.19 -0.97 -13.63
CA GLU A 22 -2.59 -0.87 -14.06
C GLU A 22 -3.19 -2.23 -14.39
N LYS A 23 -2.43 -3.12 -15.02
CA LYS A 23 -2.89 -4.49 -15.32
C LYS A 23 -3.15 -5.26 -14.03
N ILE A 24 -2.25 -5.17 -13.06
CA ILE A 24 -2.40 -5.82 -11.75
C ILE A 24 -3.67 -5.31 -11.06
N VAL A 25 -3.87 -3.99 -11.01
CA VAL A 25 -5.06 -3.40 -10.39
C VAL A 25 -6.35 -3.85 -11.10
N ASN A 26 -6.36 -3.86 -12.43
CA ASN A 26 -7.48 -4.34 -13.22
C ASN A 26 -7.84 -5.81 -12.93
N ASP A 27 -6.84 -6.69 -12.91
CA ASP A 27 -7.06 -8.12 -12.67
C ASP A 27 -7.57 -8.38 -11.25
N VAL A 28 -7.08 -7.65 -10.25
CA VAL A 28 -7.54 -7.77 -8.86
C VAL A 28 -8.93 -7.16 -8.66
N ALA A 29 -9.25 -6.07 -9.35
CA ALA A 29 -10.60 -5.48 -9.33
C ALA A 29 -11.66 -6.39 -9.95
N LYS A 30 -11.33 -7.08 -11.05
CA LYS A 30 -12.19 -8.10 -11.68
C LYS A 30 -12.47 -9.28 -10.75
N LYS A 31 -11.56 -9.58 -9.84
CA LYS A 31 -11.74 -10.58 -8.77
C LYS A 31 -12.58 -10.07 -7.58
N GLY A 32 -13.14 -8.86 -7.67
CA GLY A 32 -14.10 -8.32 -6.69
C GLY A 32 -13.50 -7.43 -5.60
N SER A 33 -12.22 -7.04 -5.70
CA SER A 33 -11.63 -6.14 -4.71
C SER A 33 -12.18 -4.71 -4.82
N LYS A 34 -12.98 -4.30 -3.84
CA LYS A 34 -13.60 -2.96 -3.80
C LYS A 34 -12.58 -1.82 -3.85
N ASN A 35 -11.43 -1.98 -3.18
CA ASN A 35 -10.37 -0.96 -3.18
C ASN A 35 -9.79 -0.78 -4.60
N HIS A 36 -9.52 -1.88 -5.29
CA HIS A 36 -8.98 -1.83 -6.65
C HIS A 36 -10.01 -1.30 -7.65
N GLN A 37 -11.29 -1.63 -7.48
CA GLN A 37 -12.37 -1.04 -8.27
C GLN A 37 -12.47 0.48 -8.07
N LEU A 38 -12.26 0.98 -6.85
CA LEU A 38 -12.20 2.43 -6.60
C LEU A 38 -10.99 3.07 -7.25
N ILE A 39 -9.81 2.43 -7.20
CA ILE A 39 -8.61 2.92 -7.87
C ILE A 39 -8.84 3.07 -9.37
N ILE A 40 -9.44 2.07 -10.02
CA ILE A 40 -9.79 2.14 -11.46
C ILE A 40 -10.65 3.38 -11.74
N LYS A 41 -11.70 3.61 -10.96
CA LYS A 41 -12.56 4.79 -11.11
C LYS A 41 -11.82 6.11 -10.95
N LEU A 42 -10.77 6.17 -10.13
CA LEU A 42 -9.94 7.37 -9.97
C LEU A 42 -9.01 7.56 -11.17
N VAL A 43 -8.43 6.46 -11.67
CA VAL A 43 -7.57 6.45 -12.86
C VAL A 43 -8.38 6.83 -14.11
N GLU A 44 -9.59 6.30 -14.28
CA GLU A 44 -10.52 6.67 -15.37
C GLU A 44 -10.86 8.16 -15.38
N LYS A 45 -10.87 8.81 -14.21
CA LYS A 45 -11.07 10.27 -14.08
C LYS A 45 -9.79 11.07 -14.39
N GLY A 46 -8.66 10.41 -14.59
CA GLY A 46 -7.37 11.01 -14.95
C GLY A 46 -6.32 11.00 -13.85
N ALA A 47 -6.53 10.28 -12.75
CA ALA A 47 -5.49 10.12 -11.72
C ALA A 47 -4.38 9.15 -12.17
N ASN A 48 -3.16 9.38 -11.70
CA ASN A 48 -2.01 8.56 -12.06
C ASN A 48 -1.75 7.52 -10.98
N LEU A 49 -1.77 6.24 -11.36
CA LEU A 49 -1.41 5.14 -10.49
C LEU A 49 0.11 5.01 -10.34
N ILE A 50 0.61 4.86 -9.12
CA ILE A 50 2.03 4.74 -8.82
C ILE A 50 2.29 3.45 -8.05
N GLY A 51 3.23 2.63 -8.53
CA GLY A 51 3.75 1.46 -7.82
C GLY A 51 4.49 1.88 -6.55
N THR A 52 4.11 1.27 -5.43
CA THR A 52 4.52 1.65 -4.08
C THR A 52 5.48 0.65 -3.44
N GLU A 53 5.57 -0.56 -3.98
CA GLU A 53 6.28 -1.66 -3.37
C GLU A 53 7.47 -2.11 -4.20
N TYR A 54 8.53 -2.52 -3.53
CA TYR A 54 9.67 -3.15 -4.20
C TYR A 54 9.34 -4.64 -4.46
N PRO A 55 9.32 -5.12 -5.72
CA PRO A 55 8.88 -6.48 -6.03
C PRO A 55 9.61 -7.57 -5.23
N LYS A 56 10.90 -7.38 -4.94
CA LYS A 56 11.67 -8.37 -4.17
C LYS A 56 11.20 -8.48 -2.72
N LEU A 57 10.75 -7.39 -2.08
CA LEU A 57 10.20 -7.44 -0.71
C LEU A 57 8.91 -8.26 -0.64
N LEU A 58 8.03 -8.11 -1.63
CA LEU A 58 6.79 -8.87 -1.71
C LEU A 58 7.06 -10.37 -1.91
N ILE A 59 8.05 -10.72 -2.74
CA ILE A 59 8.47 -12.11 -2.94
C ILE A 59 9.09 -12.69 -1.66
N GLU A 60 9.92 -11.92 -0.94
CA GLU A 60 10.50 -12.33 0.35
C GLU A 60 9.42 -12.60 1.42
N GLU A 61 8.39 -11.76 1.47
CA GLU A 61 7.24 -11.92 2.38
C GLU A 61 6.46 -13.20 2.04
N TYR A 62 6.11 -13.41 0.76
CA TYR A 62 5.42 -14.61 0.30
C TYR A 62 6.21 -15.89 0.65
N LYS A 63 7.52 -15.92 0.40
CA LYS A 63 8.39 -17.05 0.77
C LYS A 63 8.38 -17.31 2.27
N THR A 64 8.52 -16.25 3.07
CA THR A 64 8.51 -16.37 4.53
C THR A 64 7.19 -16.93 5.07
N ILE A 65 6.06 -16.47 4.53
CA ILE A 65 4.73 -17.00 4.87
C ILE A 65 4.61 -18.46 4.46
N ARG A 66 4.99 -18.80 3.21
CA ARG A 66 4.95 -20.16 2.68
C ARG A 66 5.76 -21.14 3.54
N ASP A 67 6.98 -20.78 3.89
CA ASP A 67 7.89 -21.63 4.66
C ASP A 67 7.46 -21.78 6.13
N THR A 68 6.65 -20.85 6.65
CA THR A 68 6.17 -20.88 8.04
C THR A 68 4.79 -21.53 8.19
N LEU A 69 3.90 -21.40 7.19
CA LEU A 69 2.52 -21.90 7.24
C LEU A 69 2.34 -23.28 6.59
N LEU A 70 3.24 -23.72 5.70
CA LEU A 70 3.18 -25.08 5.18
C LEU A 70 3.79 -26.06 6.19
N PRO A 71 3.11 -27.19 6.50
CA PRO A 71 3.60 -28.15 7.48
C PRO A 71 4.89 -28.83 7.01
N VAL A 72 5.97 -28.63 7.77
CA VAL A 72 7.18 -29.47 7.71
C VAL A 72 6.86 -30.81 8.38
N PRO A 73 7.24 -31.98 7.84
CA PRO A 73 6.99 -33.27 8.47
C PRO A 73 7.44 -33.27 9.93
N ALA A 74 6.56 -33.72 10.83
CA ALA A 74 6.74 -33.63 12.27
C ALA A 74 7.99 -34.40 12.73
N ARG A 75 9.09 -33.69 12.96
CA ARG A 75 10.11 -34.10 13.91
C ARG A 75 10.48 -32.93 14.83
N GLN A 76 10.40 -33.23 16.12
CA GLN A 76 10.89 -32.49 17.28
C GLN A 76 10.00 -31.36 17.80
N THR A 77 9.12 -31.82 18.70
CA THR A 77 8.59 -31.13 19.87
C THR A 77 9.68 -30.41 20.67
N GLY A 78 9.45 -29.13 21.01
CA GLY A 78 10.23 -28.47 22.07
C GLY A 78 10.73 -27.05 21.82
N SER A 79 9.99 -26.14 21.15
CA SER A 79 10.18 -24.68 21.30
C SER A 79 9.11 -23.89 20.54
N LYS A 80 7.87 -23.86 21.05
CA LYS A 80 6.80 -23.07 20.41
C LYS A 80 7.01 -21.56 20.60
N THR A 81 7.58 -21.13 21.74
CA THR A 81 7.74 -19.71 22.12
C THR A 81 8.89 -18.97 21.43
N LYS A 82 10.06 -19.60 21.20
CA LYS A 82 11.18 -18.90 20.52
C LYS A 82 10.96 -18.76 19.00
N LYS A 83 10.24 -19.71 18.39
CA LYS A 83 9.91 -19.67 16.96
C LYS A 83 8.91 -18.55 16.64
N THR A 84 7.94 -18.29 17.52
CA THR A 84 6.96 -17.20 17.36
C THR A 84 7.59 -15.82 17.46
N ASP A 85 8.54 -15.62 18.39
CA ASP A 85 9.22 -14.31 18.55
C ASP A 85 10.18 -13.98 17.41
N LYS A 86 10.85 -14.98 16.85
CA LYS A 86 11.70 -14.78 15.67
C LYS A 86 10.86 -14.43 14.44
N TYR A 87 9.73 -15.11 14.24
CA TYR A 87 8.80 -14.82 13.15
C TYR A 87 8.23 -13.41 13.28
N ARG A 88 7.72 -13.04 14.46
CA ARG A 88 7.17 -11.71 14.72
C ARG A 88 8.17 -10.59 14.38
N ARG A 89 9.40 -10.69 14.88
CA ARG A 89 10.46 -9.70 14.58
C ARG A 89 10.76 -9.61 13.09
N LYS A 90 10.84 -10.75 12.40
CA LYS A 90 11.07 -10.79 10.96
C LYS A 90 9.93 -10.10 10.19
N THR A 91 8.68 -10.36 10.56
CA THR A 91 7.51 -9.72 9.97
C THR A 91 7.49 -8.21 10.23
N GLU A 92 7.80 -7.76 11.45
CA GLU A 92 7.90 -6.33 11.80
C GLU A 92 9.01 -5.63 11.01
N GLU A 93 10.17 -6.28 10.86
CA GLU A 93 11.28 -5.77 10.05
C GLU A 93 10.91 -5.67 8.57
N HIS A 94 10.25 -6.70 8.01
CA HIS A 94 9.76 -6.66 6.63
C HIS A 94 8.75 -5.53 6.42
N LEU A 95 7.80 -5.37 7.33
CA LEU A 95 6.81 -4.29 7.25
C LEU A 95 7.48 -2.91 7.30
N SER A 96 8.47 -2.73 8.18
CA SER A 96 9.28 -1.50 8.26
C SER A 96 10.06 -1.22 6.97
N ARG A 97 10.62 -2.25 6.32
CA ARG A 97 11.31 -2.10 5.02
C ARG A 97 10.35 -1.67 3.91
N ARG A 98 9.14 -2.23 3.89
CA ARG A 98 8.07 -1.83 2.95
C ARG A 98 7.65 -0.38 3.21
N ASP A 99 7.39 -0.01 4.48
CA ASP A 99 7.03 1.35 4.87
C ASP A 99 8.04 2.40 4.41
N LYS A 100 9.34 2.12 4.61
CA LYS A 100 10.44 2.99 4.15
C LYS A 100 10.43 3.15 2.63
N TYR A 101 10.22 2.06 1.90
CA TYR A 101 10.17 2.11 0.44
C TYR A 101 8.95 2.90 -0.05
N ILE A 102 7.76 2.67 0.52
CA ILE A 102 6.55 3.43 0.19
C ILE A 102 6.77 4.93 0.45
N SER A 103 7.32 5.29 1.61
CA SER A 103 7.62 6.69 1.96
C SER A 103 8.56 7.33 0.93
N LYS A 104 9.66 6.65 0.60
CA LYS A 104 10.63 7.10 -0.40
C LYS A 104 9.98 7.27 -1.78
N ARG A 105 9.16 6.30 -2.22
CA ARG A 105 8.44 6.37 -3.50
C ARG A 105 7.56 7.58 -3.57
N ILE A 106 6.77 7.84 -2.53
CA ILE A 106 5.91 9.02 -2.44
C ILE A 106 6.74 10.30 -2.51
N ASP A 107 7.85 10.38 -1.77
CA ASP A 107 8.72 11.55 -1.74
C ASP A 107 9.31 11.86 -3.13
N GLU A 108 9.70 10.83 -3.87
CA GLU A 108 10.26 10.93 -5.23
C GLU A 108 9.21 11.28 -6.30
N THR A 109 7.95 10.85 -6.13
CA THR A 109 6.94 10.98 -7.20
C THR A 109 5.87 12.02 -6.98
N LEU A 110 5.63 12.45 -5.74
CA LEU A 110 4.63 13.47 -5.43
C LEU A 110 5.25 14.86 -5.50
N LYS A 111 4.81 15.66 -6.47
CA LYS A 111 5.27 17.05 -6.66
C LYS A 111 4.44 18.05 -5.84
N ASP A 112 4.95 19.28 -5.70
CA ASP A 112 4.34 20.31 -4.86
C ASP A 112 2.99 20.85 -5.35
N ASN A 113 2.56 20.55 -6.56
CA ASN A 113 1.23 20.89 -7.10
C ASN A 113 0.31 19.66 -7.24
N GLU A 114 0.74 18.51 -6.75
CA GLU A 114 0.00 17.25 -6.82
C GLU A 114 -0.62 16.89 -5.46
N THR A 115 -1.70 16.11 -5.52
CA THR A 115 -2.39 15.55 -4.35
C THR A 115 -2.16 14.04 -4.31
N GLY A 116 -1.69 13.52 -3.18
CA GLY A 116 -1.48 12.09 -2.98
C GLY A 116 -2.67 11.44 -2.27
N ILE A 117 -3.17 10.32 -2.79
CA ILE A 117 -4.11 9.44 -2.09
C ILE A 117 -3.39 8.11 -1.86
N LEU A 118 -3.24 7.73 -0.58
CA LEU A 118 -2.60 6.48 -0.18
C LEU A 118 -3.65 5.52 0.39
N PHE A 119 -3.86 4.39 -0.29
CA PHE A 119 -4.62 3.26 0.21
C PHE A 119 -3.66 2.30 0.92
N ILE A 120 -3.80 2.16 2.24
CA ILE A 120 -2.82 1.43 3.05
C ILE A 120 -3.47 0.63 4.19
N GLY A 121 -2.91 -0.54 4.49
CA GLY A 121 -3.33 -1.36 5.62
C GLY A 121 -3.00 -0.73 6.98
N MET A 122 -3.83 -1.03 7.99
CA MET A 122 -3.75 -0.42 9.33
C MET A 122 -2.43 -0.65 10.08
N MET A 123 -1.68 -1.70 9.73
CA MET A 123 -0.44 -2.05 10.44
C MET A 123 0.76 -1.21 9.99
N HIS A 124 0.66 -0.57 8.82
CA HIS A 124 1.74 0.22 8.24
C HIS A 124 1.95 1.53 9.00
N LYS A 125 3.22 1.95 9.07
CA LYS A 125 3.65 3.21 9.70
C LYS A 125 4.46 4.07 8.72
N VAL A 126 4.05 4.12 7.45
CA VAL A 126 4.71 4.93 6.40
C VAL A 126 4.96 6.37 6.84
N ASN A 127 4.02 6.96 7.56
CA ASN A 127 4.09 8.34 8.01
C ASN A 127 5.29 8.63 8.94
N THR A 128 5.85 7.61 9.61
CA THR A 128 7.04 7.79 10.46
C THR A 128 8.33 7.93 9.66
N PHE A 129 8.30 7.66 8.36
CA PHE A 129 9.48 7.69 7.49
C PHE A 129 9.48 8.85 6.50
N PHE A 130 8.51 9.76 6.57
CA PHE A 130 8.52 10.93 5.71
C PHE A 130 9.58 11.93 6.18
N PRO A 131 10.55 12.31 5.32
CA PRO A 131 11.62 13.22 5.70
C PRO A 131 11.10 14.61 6.12
N ASN A 132 10.00 15.07 5.49
CA ASN A 132 9.33 16.35 5.80
C ASN A 132 7.88 16.13 6.21
N SER A 133 7.66 15.61 7.43
CA SER A 133 6.32 15.25 7.93
C SER A 133 5.27 16.37 7.80
N GLN A 134 5.66 17.64 7.80
CA GLN A 134 4.75 18.77 7.62
C GLN A 134 4.15 18.86 6.20
N ARG A 135 4.96 18.66 5.14
CA ARG A 135 4.51 18.62 3.73
C ARG A 135 3.38 17.61 3.52
N TYR A 136 3.47 16.49 4.24
CA TYR A 136 2.59 15.33 4.07
C TYR A 136 1.34 15.36 4.96
N LYS A 137 1.39 16.07 6.10
CA LYS A 137 0.21 16.28 6.97
C LYS A 137 -0.90 17.05 6.26
N ASP A 138 -0.54 18.00 5.39
CA ASP A 138 -1.50 18.87 4.71
C ASP A 138 -2.01 18.27 3.39
N ARG A 139 -1.33 17.24 2.86
CA ARG A 139 -1.56 16.69 1.51
C ARG A 139 -2.11 15.27 1.47
N PHE A 140 -2.02 14.53 2.57
CA PHE A 140 -2.63 13.21 2.68
C PHE A 140 -3.96 13.29 3.41
N LEU A 141 -5.03 12.87 2.72
CA LEU A 141 -6.33 12.65 3.34
C LEU A 141 -6.18 11.55 4.41
N LYS A 142 -6.21 11.92 5.69
CA LYS A 142 -6.30 10.97 6.82
C LYS A 142 -7.66 10.27 6.76
N ASN A 143 -7.75 9.14 6.08
CA ASN A 143 -9.00 8.38 6.00
C ASN A 143 -8.96 7.16 6.90
N SER A 144 -9.33 7.35 8.16
CA SER A 144 -9.89 6.25 8.96
C SER A 144 -11.37 6.00 8.62
N SER A 145 -12.07 6.98 8.02
CA SER A 145 -13.49 6.87 7.64
C SER A 145 -13.88 7.93 6.60
N VAL A 146 -13.60 7.75 5.31
CA VAL A 146 -14.31 8.56 4.29
C VAL A 146 -15.61 7.86 3.92
N ASN A 147 -16.71 8.50 4.30
CA ASN A 147 -18.03 8.17 3.81
C ASN A 147 -18.11 8.56 2.33
N LEU A 148 -18.03 7.55 1.47
CA LEU A 148 -17.97 7.63 0.00
C LEU A 148 -19.16 8.33 -0.67
N LYS A 149 -20.22 8.69 0.08
CA LYS A 149 -21.37 9.43 -0.46
C LYS A 149 -21.05 10.89 -0.83
N THR A 150 -20.03 11.50 -0.23
CA THR A 150 -19.72 12.93 -0.48
C THR A 150 -18.88 13.17 -1.74
N LEU A 151 -18.26 12.14 -2.33
CA LEU A 151 -17.49 12.25 -3.58
C LEU A 151 -18.33 11.95 -4.83
N SER A 152 -19.58 11.53 -4.67
CA SER A 152 -20.49 11.13 -5.75
C SER A 152 -21.50 12.21 -6.18
N ASN A 153 -21.79 13.21 -5.33
CA ASN A 153 -22.97 14.08 -5.50
C ASN A 153 -22.67 15.57 -5.71
N ARG A 154 -21.51 15.93 -6.27
CA ARG A 154 -21.24 17.32 -6.66
C ARG A 154 -20.63 17.39 -8.05
N SER A 155 -21.46 17.01 -9.02
CA SER A 155 -21.27 17.26 -10.45
C SER A 155 -22.68 17.42 -11.04
N GLY A 156 -23.27 18.56 -10.74
CA GLY A 156 -24.61 19.00 -11.12
C GLY A 156 -24.76 20.43 -10.67
#